data_AF-Q71II8-F1
#
_entry.id   AF-Q71II8-F1
#
_cell.length_a   1.000
_cell.length_b   1.000
_cell.length_c   1.000
_cell.angle_alpha   90.00
_cell.angle_beta   90.00
_cell.angle_gamma   90.00
#
_symmetry.space_group_name_H-M   'P 1'
#
loop_
_entity.id
_entity.type
_entity.pdbx_description
1 polymer ?
#
loop_
_entity_poly.entity_id
_entity_poly.type
_entity_poly.pdbx_seq_one_letter_code
_entity_poly.pdbx_strand_id
1 'polypeptide(L)'
;NSARAWTVTLARTGKQVRLNNAVEFESSARVQVSEAVAGDIVGLYDTGNFQIGDSIYAGKRKLEFPPLPEFTPELFMRVSPKNVMKQKSFHKGMNQLVQEGAVQLYRNYQTDDYILGAVGQLQ
;
A
#
# COMPACT_ATOMS: atom_id res chain seq x y z
N ASN A 1 -4.72 -31.10 5.49
CA ASN A 1 -4.09 -29.87 6.02
C ASN A 1 -4.72 -28.65 5.40
N SER A 2 -5.82 -28.16 5.97
CA SER A 2 -6.47 -26.93 5.51
C SER A 2 -5.74 -25.74 6.12
N ALA A 3 -5.14 -24.90 5.26
CA ALA A 3 -4.66 -23.58 5.67
C ALA A 3 -5.81 -22.84 6.37
N ARG A 4 -5.61 -22.42 7.63
CA ARG A 4 -6.60 -21.65 8.37
C ARG A 4 -6.67 -20.26 7.75
N ALA A 5 -7.73 -19.99 6.98
CA ALA A 5 -8.03 -18.64 6.52
C ALA A 5 -8.48 -17.77 7.70
N TRP A 6 -7.78 -16.67 7.96
CA TRP A 6 -8.15 -15.73 9.01
C TRP A 6 -9.06 -14.65 8.42
N THR A 7 -10.18 -14.33 9.09
CA THR A 7 -11.03 -13.21 8.69
C THR A 7 -10.72 -12.01 9.56
N VAL A 8 -10.28 -10.92 8.96
CA VAL A 8 -9.97 -9.65 9.62
C VAL A 8 -10.85 -8.55 9.06
N THR A 9 -10.99 -7.46 9.82
CA THR A 9 -11.66 -6.24 9.37
C THR A 9 -10.62 -5.17 9.07
N LEU A 10 -10.72 -4.54 7.90
CA LEU A 10 -9.91 -3.39 7.52
C LEU A 10 -10.49 -2.11 8.16
N ALA A 11 -9.75 -1.46 9.06
CA ALA A 11 -10.23 -0.33 9.86
C ALA A 11 -10.71 0.87 9.03
N ARG A 12 -10.00 1.20 7.94
CA ARG A 12 -10.30 2.33 7.06
C ARG A 12 -11.65 2.20 6.35
N THR A 13 -12.01 0.99 5.91
CA THR A 13 -13.21 0.76 5.08
C THR A 13 -14.32 -0.03 5.79
N GLY A 14 -14.01 -0.66 6.93
CA GLY A 14 -14.90 -1.58 7.64
C GLY A 14 -15.12 -2.92 6.90
N LYS A 15 -14.47 -3.15 5.77
CA LYS A 15 -14.64 -4.39 5.00
C LYS A 15 -13.94 -5.56 5.66
N GLN A 16 -14.60 -6.73 5.66
CA GLN A 16 -13.98 -7.97 6.07
C GLN A 16 -13.14 -8.56 4.93
N VAL A 17 -11.93 -8.98 5.25
CA VAL A 17 -10.96 -9.57 4.32
C VAL A 17 -10.52 -10.92 4.86
N ARG A 18 -10.45 -11.93 3.98
CA ARG A 18 -9.89 -13.24 4.31
C ARG A 18 -8.42 -13.29 3.95
N LEU A 19 -7.57 -13.54 4.93
CA LEU A 19 -6.14 -13.76 4.79
C LEU A 19 -5.91 -15.25 4.52
N ASN A 20 -5.85 -15.64 3.25
CA ASN A 20 -5.73 -17.05 2.85
C ASN A 20 -4.26 -17.51 2.76
N ASN A 21 -3.33 -16.60 2.42
CA ASN A 21 -1.93 -16.91 2.10
C ASN A 21 -0.99 -15.86 2.70
N ALA A 22 -0.90 -15.82 4.04
CA ALA A 22 0.12 -15.04 4.73
C ALA A 22 1.48 -15.75 4.62
N VAL A 23 2.54 -14.99 4.34
CA VAL A 23 3.91 -15.49 4.23
C VAL A 23 4.84 -14.73 5.18
N GLU A 24 5.78 -15.43 5.78
CA GLU A 24 6.85 -14.84 6.59
C GLU A 24 8.18 -14.99 5.85
N PHE A 25 9.07 -14.03 6.08
CA PHE A 25 10.39 -13.99 5.46
C PHE A 25 11.43 -14.42 6.49
N GLU A 26 11.83 -15.68 6.45
CA GLU A 26 12.86 -16.23 7.32
C GLU A 26 14.05 -16.66 6.46
N SER A 27 15.26 -16.15 6.77
CA SER A 27 16.53 -16.61 6.18
C SER A 27 16.50 -16.79 4.66
N SER A 28 15.94 -15.83 3.92
CA SER A 28 15.77 -15.82 2.44
C SER A 28 14.69 -16.76 1.87
N ALA A 29 14.00 -17.53 2.70
CA ALA A 29 12.87 -18.37 2.30
C ALA A 29 11.52 -17.66 2.57
N ARG A 30 10.53 -17.96 1.72
CA ARG A 30 9.12 -17.58 1.96
C ARG A 30 8.42 -18.80 2.56
N VAL A 31 8.00 -18.70 3.81
CA VAL A 31 7.31 -19.78 4.51
C VAL A 31 5.86 -19.37 4.73
N GLN A 32 4.92 -20.30 4.50
CA GLN A 32 3.51 -20.04 4.79
C GLN A 32 3.31 -19.96 6.31
N VAL A 33 2.71 -18.87 6.76
CA VAL A 33 2.51 -18.61 8.19
C VAL A 33 1.31 -19.40 8.69
N SER A 34 1.53 -20.20 9.75
CA SER A 34 0.46 -20.83 10.52
C SER A 34 0.11 -20.05 11.79
N GLU A 35 1.09 -19.35 12.36
CA GLU A 35 0.98 -18.50 13.55
C GLU A 35 2.04 -17.40 13.46
N ALA A 36 1.73 -16.23 14.03
CA ALA A 36 2.65 -15.11 14.16
C ALA A 36 2.32 -14.36 15.46
N VAL A 37 3.33 -13.78 16.10
CA VAL A 37 3.22 -13.04 17.35
C VAL A 37 3.58 -11.57 17.17
N ALA A 38 3.45 -10.79 18.25
CA ALA A 38 3.76 -9.37 18.22
C ALA A 38 5.26 -9.15 17.95
N GLY A 39 5.57 -8.43 16.88
CA GLY A 39 6.93 -8.14 16.42
C GLY A 39 7.27 -8.79 15.07
N ASP A 40 6.55 -9.83 14.68
CA ASP A 40 6.80 -10.54 13.43
C ASP A 40 6.37 -9.71 12.22
N ILE A 41 7.11 -9.86 11.11
CA ILE A 41 6.78 -9.21 9.83
C ILE A 41 6.17 -10.26 8.91
N VAL A 42 4.88 -10.08 8.63
CA VAL A 42 4.11 -10.98 7.76
C VAL A 42 3.72 -10.27 6.48
N GLY A 43 4.05 -10.88 5.35
CA GLY A 43 3.60 -10.49 4.02
C GLY A 43 2.18 -11.01 3.74
N LEU A 44 1.29 -10.11 3.36
CA LEU A 44 -0.07 -10.45 2.93
C LEU A 44 -0.16 -10.32 1.41
N TYR A 45 -0.65 -11.36 0.75
CA TYR A 45 -0.98 -11.25 -0.67
C TYR A 45 -2.26 -10.42 -0.84
N ASP A 46 -2.19 -9.37 -1.65
CA ASP A 46 -3.30 -8.47 -1.90
C ASP A 46 -3.48 -8.15 -3.38
N THR A 47 -4.72 -7.93 -3.78
CA THR A 47 -5.11 -7.56 -5.14
C THR A 47 -5.51 -6.09 -5.26
N GLY A 48 -5.10 -5.25 -4.30
CA GLY A 48 -5.38 -3.80 -4.25
C GLY A 48 -6.44 -3.37 -3.23
N ASN A 49 -6.63 -4.12 -2.15
CA ASN A 49 -7.52 -3.74 -1.05
C ASN A 49 -6.81 -2.92 0.03
N PHE A 50 -5.54 -3.22 0.28
CA PHE A 50 -4.73 -2.59 1.32
C PHE A 50 -3.93 -1.41 0.76
N GLN A 51 -3.63 -0.47 1.65
CA GLN A 51 -2.79 0.69 1.41
C GLN A 51 -1.76 0.79 2.54
N ILE A 52 -0.67 1.50 2.30
CA ILE A 52 0.33 1.76 3.34
C ILE A 52 -0.34 2.47 4.53
N GLY A 53 -0.05 1.98 5.74
CA GLY A 53 -0.62 2.50 6.99
C GLY A 53 -1.98 1.90 7.39
N ASP A 54 -2.57 1.02 6.58
CA ASP A 54 -3.82 0.35 6.96
C ASP A 54 -3.67 -0.49 8.23
N SER A 55 -4.66 -0.38 9.12
CA SER A 55 -4.82 -1.26 10.28
C SER A 55 -5.85 -2.34 10.00
N ILE A 56 -5.50 -3.60 10.31
CA ILE A 56 -6.43 -4.74 10.29
C ILE A 56 -6.61 -5.28 11.70
N TYR A 57 -7.82 -5.73 12.04
CA TYR A 57 -8.13 -6.26 13.36
C TYR A 57 -9.13 -7.41 13.32
N ALA A 58 -9.10 -8.25 14.35
CA ALA A 58 -10.09 -9.30 14.58
C ALA A 58 -11.03 -8.94 15.75
N GLY A 59 -12.23 -9.51 15.75
CA GLY A 59 -13.23 -9.29 16.79
C GLY A 59 -14.09 -8.05 16.59
N LYS A 60 -14.81 -7.65 17.66
CA LYS A 60 -15.86 -6.61 17.58
C LYS A 60 -15.34 -5.18 17.78
N ARG A 61 -14.22 -5.02 18.51
CA ARG A 61 -13.68 -3.71 18.83
C ARG A 61 -12.82 -3.21 17.67
N LYS A 62 -13.16 -2.03 17.12
CA LYS A 62 -12.32 -1.36 16.13
C LYS A 62 -10.95 -1.04 16.75
N LEU A 63 -9.89 -1.43 16.07
CA LEU A 63 -8.52 -1.06 16.39
C LEU A 63 -7.92 -0.37 15.17
N GLU A 64 -7.26 0.76 15.41
CA GLU A 64 -6.67 1.60 14.37
C GLU A 64 -5.40 2.21 14.95
N PHE A 65 -4.27 1.95 14.29
CA PHE A 65 -3.01 2.59 14.61
C PHE A 65 -3.04 4.05 14.13
N PRO A 66 -2.24 4.93 14.75
CA PRO A 66 -2.06 6.28 14.22
C PRO A 66 -1.51 6.22 12.79
N PRO A 67 -1.81 7.23 11.94
CA PRO A 67 -1.23 7.34 10.61
C PRO A 67 0.29 7.25 10.65
N LEU A 68 0.88 6.63 9.62
CA LEU A 68 2.32 6.65 9.42
C LEU A 68 2.79 8.09 9.20
N PRO A 69 4.01 8.44 9.66
CA PRO A 69 4.56 9.76 9.39
C PRO A 69 4.75 9.96 7.89
N GLU A 70 4.34 11.13 7.39
CA GLU A 70 4.68 11.55 6.04
C GLU A 70 6.01 12.30 6.07
N PHE A 71 6.90 11.92 5.16
CA PHE A 71 8.18 12.60 4.98
C PHE A 71 8.00 13.70 3.93
N THR A 72 8.53 14.89 4.22
CA THR A 72 8.50 16.01 3.26
C THR A 72 9.37 15.67 2.04
N PRO A 73 8.86 15.78 0.80
CA PRO A 73 9.68 15.57 -0.39
C PRO A 73 10.81 16.60 -0.51
N GLU A 74 11.96 16.14 -1.00
CA GLU A 74 13.11 16.98 -1.30
C GLU A 74 13.32 17.18 -2.81
N LEU A 75 12.72 16.30 -3.63
CA LEU A 75 12.83 16.32 -5.08
C LEU A 75 11.45 16.42 -5.72
N PHE A 76 11.33 17.29 -6.71
CA PHE A 76 10.10 17.49 -7.46
C PHE A 76 10.32 17.35 -8.96
N MET A 77 9.49 16.54 -9.63
CA MET A 77 9.57 16.35 -11.08
C MET A 77 8.18 16.41 -11.73
N ARG A 78 8.07 17.17 -12.82
CA ARG A 78 6.87 17.15 -13.66
C ARG A 78 6.88 15.90 -14.53
N VAL A 79 5.77 15.16 -14.52
CA VAL A 79 5.60 13.94 -15.31
C VAL A 79 4.40 14.04 -16.24
N SER A 80 4.54 13.46 -17.43
CA SER A 80 3.47 13.41 -18.43
C SER A 80 3.57 12.13 -19.25
N PRO A 81 2.44 11.62 -19.78
CA PRO A 81 2.48 10.44 -20.63
C PRO A 81 3.18 10.77 -21.95
N LYS A 82 4.20 9.98 -22.32
CA LYS A 82 4.89 10.13 -23.62
C LYS A 82 3.96 10.00 -24.83
N ASN A 83 2.87 9.25 -24.69
CA ASN A 83 1.84 9.08 -25.71
C ASN A 83 0.47 9.37 -25.08
N VAL A 84 -0.24 10.36 -25.62
CA VAL A 84 -1.57 10.79 -25.17
C VAL A 84 -2.60 9.65 -25.16
N MET A 85 -2.49 8.68 -26.06
CA MET A 85 -3.38 7.51 -26.10
C MET A 85 -3.27 6.62 -24.84
N LYS A 86 -2.17 6.73 -24.08
CA LYS A 86 -1.94 5.96 -22.85
C LYS A 86 -2.37 6.71 -21.58
N GLN A 87 -3.03 7.86 -21.68
CA GLN A 87 -3.36 8.71 -20.53
C GLN A 87 -4.16 7.98 -19.43
N LYS A 88 -5.12 7.13 -19.78
CA LYS A 88 -5.87 6.33 -18.78
C LYS A 88 -4.96 5.38 -18.00
N SER A 89 -4.06 4.69 -18.69
CA SER A 89 -3.10 3.77 -18.05
C SER A 89 -2.09 4.53 -17.19
N PHE A 90 -1.64 5.68 -17.67
CA PHE A 90 -0.77 6.58 -16.92
C PHE A 90 -1.41 7.02 -15.60
N HIS A 91 -2.64 7.57 -15.62
CA HIS A 91 -3.32 7.96 -14.38
C HIS A 91 -3.51 6.80 -13.40
N LYS A 92 -3.85 5.60 -13.91
CA LYS A 92 -3.97 4.40 -13.07
C LYS A 92 -2.64 4.03 -12.41
N GLY A 93 -1.55 4.02 -13.17
CA GLY A 93 -0.21 3.74 -12.64
C GLY A 93 0.24 4.77 -11.61
N MET A 94 0.01 6.06 -11.87
CA MET A 94 0.35 7.12 -10.93
C MET A 94 -0.38 6.97 -9.59
N ASN A 95 -1.69 6.70 -9.63
CA ASN A 95 -2.46 6.48 -8.41
C ASN A 95 -1.99 5.24 -7.65
N GLN A 96 -1.58 4.18 -8.35
CA GLN A 96 -1.06 2.98 -7.71
C GLN A 96 0.28 3.25 -6.99
N LEU A 97 1.20 3.97 -7.62
CA LEU A 97 2.48 4.34 -6.98
C LEU A 97 2.27 5.17 -5.71
N VAL A 98 1.29 6.07 -5.71
CA VAL A 98 0.92 6.87 -4.52
C VAL A 98 0.31 5.99 -3.44
N GLN A 99 -0.56 5.05 -3.80
CA GLN A 99 -1.16 4.10 -2.84
C GLN A 99 -0.12 3.17 -2.20
N GLU A 100 0.91 2.80 -2.96
CA GLU A 100 2.08 2.05 -2.51
C GLU A 100 3.09 2.93 -1.77
N GLY A 101 2.82 4.23 -1.58
CA GLY A 101 3.68 5.18 -0.87
C GLY A 101 5.07 5.38 -1.51
N ALA A 102 5.23 5.01 -2.79
CA ALA A 102 6.51 5.13 -3.49
C ALA A 102 6.88 6.59 -3.77
N VAL A 103 5.88 7.42 -4.08
CA VAL A 103 6.00 8.85 -4.41
C VAL A 103 4.76 9.61 -3.95
N GLN A 104 4.90 10.91 -3.74
CA GLN A 104 3.78 11.82 -3.51
C GLN A 104 3.35 12.46 -4.83
N LEU A 105 2.04 12.58 -5.07
CA LEU A 105 1.50 13.19 -6.29
C LEU A 105 0.82 14.52 -5.97
N TYR A 106 1.29 15.57 -6.62
CA TYR A 106 0.71 16.90 -6.62
C TYR A 106 0.18 17.25 -8.00
N ARG A 107 -0.73 18.23 -8.06
CA ARG A 107 -1.24 18.78 -9.31
C ARG A 107 -1.10 20.28 -9.34
N ASN A 108 -0.66 20.81 -10.48
CA ASN A 108 -0.65 22.24 -10.70
C ASN A 108 -2.10 22.73 -10.92
N TYR A 109 -2.53 23.74 -10.15
CA TYR A 109 -3.88 24.30 -10.25
C TYR A 109 -4.21 24.96 -11.59
N GLN A 110 -3.20 25.45 -12.32
CA GLN A 110 -3.38 26.17 -13.58
C GLN A 110 -3.31 25.24 -14.80
N THR A 111 -2.43 24.25 -14.76
CA THR A 111 -2.14 23.38 -15.93
C THR A 111 -2.64 21.95 -15.79
N ASP A 112 -3.09 21.54 -14.59
CA ASP A 112 -3.40 20.15 -14.22
C ASP A 112 -2.22 19.18 -14.43
N ASP A 113 -1.00 19.71 -14.54
CA ASP A 113 0.22 18.92 -14.67
C ASP A 113 0.46 18.10 -13.39
N TYR A 114 0.90 16.86 -13.57
CA TYR A 114 1.29 15.98 -12.47
C TYR A 114 2.71 16.30 -12.05
N ILE A 115 2.90 16.58 -10.76
CA ILE A 115 4.20 16.79 -10.13
C ILE A 115 4.41 15.68 -9.10
N LEU A 116 5.50 14.95 -9.24
CA LEU A 116 5.92 13.95 -8.27
C LEU A 116 6.83 14.57 -7.22
N GLY A 117 6.60 14.26 -5.96
CA GLY A 117 7.48 14.50 -4.84
C GLY A 117 8.14 13.20 -4.37
N ALA A 118 9.46 13.23 -4.21
CA ALA A 118 10.26 12.13 -3.69
C ALA A 118 11.19 12.60 -2.55
N VAL A 119 11.50 11.69 -1.62
CA VAL A 119 12.49 11.94 -0.56
C VAL A 119 13.90 11.67 -1.06
N GLY A 120 14.08 10.73 -1.99
CA GLY A 120 15.39 10.36 -2.53
C GLY A 120 15.36 10.11 -4.03
N GLN A 121 16.51 10.20 -4.69
CA GLN A 121 16.64 10.15 -6.17
C GLN A 121 16.24 8.82 -6.81
N LEU A 122 16.15 7.73 -6.05
CA LEU A 122 15.77 6.41 -6.58
C LEU A 122 14.25 6.26 -6.79
N GLN A 123 13.46 7.13 -6.14
CA GLN A 123 12.00 7.22 -6.31
C GLN A 123 11.67 8.08 -7.53
#